data_AF-L8P7Q0-F1
#
_entry.id   AF-L8P7Q0-F1
#
_cell.length_a   1.000
_cell.length_b   1.000
_cell.length_c   1.000
_cell.angle_alpha   90.00
_cell.angle_beta   90.00
_cell.angle_gamma   90.00
#
_symmetry.space_group_name_H-M   'P 1'
#
loop_
_entity.id
_entity.type
_entity.pdbx_description
1 polymer ?
#
loop_
_entity_poly.entity_id
_entity_poly.type
_entity_poly.pdbx_seq_one_letter_code
_entity_poly.pdbx_strand_id
1 'polypeptide(L)'
;MAGAPEVHKLDKAGQVEMRLVAAGARRDMGQLDAAIVTLQSPELASNAVQPWTARLRYAYADALLAAGRQGEAREWFAKAVEADKDGSTDASDRLAELDGVEFVDALDENEGEDVSGEEQAPAGPGEGDKE
;
A
#
# COMPACT_ATOMS: atom_id res chain seq x y z
N MET A 1 23.50 8.92 -8.55
CA MET A 1 22.71 7.79 -7.99
C MET A 1 22.41 8.09 -6.52
N ALA A 2 21.32 7.58 -5.95
CA ALA A 2 20.82 8.00 -4.62
C ALA A 2 21.82 7.91 -3.43
N GLY A 3 22.98 7.26 -3.59
CA GLY A 3 24.09 7.25 -2.62
C GLY A 3 25.35 8.03 -3.06
N ALA A 4 25.23 8.95 -4.02
CA ALA A 4 26.36 9.79 -4.46
C ALA A 4 26.77 10.79 -3.35
N PRO A 5 28.06 11.16 -3.26
CA PRO A 5 28.56 12.07 -2.21
C PRO A 5 27.84 13.43 -2.18
N GLU A 6 27.30 13.88 -3.31
CA GLU A 6 26.51 15.11 -3.43
C GLU A 6 25.14 14.99 -2.76
N VAL A 7 24.52 13.80 -2.78
CA VAL A 7 23.20 13.56 -2.16
C VAL A 7 23.30 13.63 -0.63
N HIS A 8 24.42 13.24 -0.05
CA HIS A 8 24.67 13.36 1.39
C HIS A 8 24.72 14.81 1.89
N LYS A 9 24.87 15.80 0.97
CA LYS A 9 24.83 17.22 1.30
C LYS A 9 23.40 17.78 1.35
N LEU A 10 22.41 17.03 0.84
CA LEU A 10 21.00 17.41 0.91
C LEU A 10 20.46 17.15 2.32
N ASP A 11 19.38 17.85 2.65
CA ASP A 11 18.57 17.56 3.81
C ASP A 11 17.89 16.18 3.68
N LYS A 12 17.30 15.70 4.78
CA LYS A 12 16.67 14.37 4.79
C LYS A 12 15.55 14.25 3.75
N ALA A 13 14.81 15.34 3.51
CA ALA A 13 13.78 15.36 2.48
C ALA A 13 14.39 15.12 1.10
N GLY A 14 15.42 15.89 0.71
CA GLY A 14 16.11 15.70 -0.55
C GLY A 14 16.74 14.32 -0.71
N GLN A 15 17.31 13.75 0.36
CA GLN A 15 17.86 12.39 0.33
C GLN A 15 16.80 11.32 0.09
N VAL A 16 15.60 11.46 0.67
CA VAL A 16 14.47 10.54 0.44
C VAL A 16 13.93 10.70 -0.99
N GLU A 17 13.77 11.92 -1.48
CA GLU A 17 13.32 12.16 -2.87
C GLU A 17 14.29 11.55 -3.88
N MET A 18 15.61 11.67 -3.66
CA MET A 18 16.59 11.02 -4.54
C MET A 18 16.47 9.50 -4.54
N ARG A 19 16.11 8.88 -3.41
CA ARG A 19 15.86 7.43 -3.33
C ARG A 19 14.58 7.04 -4.06
N LEU A 20 13.49 7.78 -3.85
CA LEU A 20 12.22 7.58 -4.54
C LEU A 20 12.40 7.60 -6.06
N VAL A 21 13.06 8.64 -6.58
CA VAL A 21 13.33 8.79 -8.01
C VAL A 21 14.20 7.65 -8.55
N ALA A 22 15.28 7.30 -7.83
CA ALA A 22 16.16 6.22 -8.25
C ALA A 22 15.49 4.84 -8.22
N ALA A 23 14.62 4.59 -7.24
CA ALA A 23 13.86 3.35 -7.15
C ALA A 23 12.80 3.25 -8.26
N GLY A 24 12.09 4.34 -8.57
CA GLY A 24 11.17 4.41 -9.70
C GLY A 24 11.85 4.05 -11.02
N ALA A 25 12.99 4.70 -11.32
CA ALA A 25 13.76 4.40 -12.53
C ALA A 25 14.20 2.92 -12.61
N ARG A 26 14.57 2.31 -11.48
CA ARG A 26 14.91 0.88 -11.44
C ARG A 26 13.71 -0.01 -11.71
N ARG A 27 12.55 0.30 -11.12
CA ARG A 27 11.31 -0.43 -11.35
C ARG A 27 10.90 -0.36 -12.82
N ASP A 28 10.99 0.81 -13.45
CA ASP A 28 10.67 1.00 -14.87
C ASP A 28 11.57 0.15 -15.78
N MET A 29 12.82 -0.09 -15.36
CA MET A 29 13.75 -1.00 -16.03
C MET A 29 13.55 -2.48 -15.66
N GLY A 30 12.50 -2.83 -14.91
CA GLY A 30 12.23 -4.18 -14.41
C GLY A 30 13.18 -4.66 -13.31
N GLN A 31 14.02 -3.78 -12.75
CA GLN A 31 15.01 -4.09 -11.71
C GLN A 31 14.37 -4.02 -10.32
N LEU A 32 13.36 -4.86 -10.08
CA LEU A 32 12.50 -4.78 -8.89
C LEU A 32 13.27 -4.97 -7.58
N ASP A 33 14.13 -5.99 -7.47
CA ASP A 33 14.95 -6.22 -6.27
C ASP A 33 15.85 -5.02 -5.96
N ALA A 34 16.41 -4.40 -7.00
CA ALA A 34 17.26 -3.23 -6.83
C ALA A 34 16.45 -1.99 -6.42
N ALA A 35 15.20 -1.86 -6.88
CA ALA A 35 14.30 -0.80 -6.44
C ALA A 35 13.96 -0.96 -4.95
N ILE A 36 13.61 -2.18 -4.52
CA ILE A 36 13.35 -2.53 -3.11
C ILE A 36 14.55 -2.15 -2.24
N VAL A 37 15.77 -2.60 -2.60
CA VAL A 37 16.99 -2.29 -1.84
C VAL A 37 17.29 -0.78 -1.82
N THR A 38 16.97 -0.05 -2.91
CA THR A 38 17.19 1.40 -2.97
C THR A 38 16.29 2.16 -1.98
N LEU A 39 15.08 1.66 -1.74
CA LEU A 39 14.10 2.27 -0.82
C LEU A 39 14.34 1.89 0.65
N GLN A 40 15.09 0.82 0.91
CA GLN A 40 15.47 0.44 2.27
C GLN A 40 16.39 1.49 2.88
N SER A 41 15.86 2.25 3.84
CA SER A 41 16.61 3.25 4.58
C SER A 41 16.11 3.38 6.02
N PRO A 42 16.87 4.02 6.92
CA PRO A 42 16.42 4.29 8.28
C PRO A 42 15.11 5.12 8.33
N GLU A 43 14.88 5.97 7.33
CA GLU A 43 13.65 6.75 7.21
C GLU A 43 12.42 5.88 6.95
N LEU A 44 12.54 4.80 6.17
CA LEU A 44 11.45 3.86 5.92
C LEU A 44 10.97 3.18 7.22
N ALA A 45 11.91 2.86 8.11
CA ALA A 45 11.64 2.22 9.41
C ALA A 45 11.27 3.21 10.52
N SER A 46 11.27 4.52 10.24
CA SER A 46 10.98 5.54 11.26
C SER A 46 9.49 5.57 11.61
N ASN A 47 9.20 5.75 12.90
CA ASN A 47 7.84 6.01 13.40
C ASN A 47 7.43 7.49 13.24
N ALA A 48 8.38 8.39 12.97
CA ALA A 48 8.07 9.80 12.77
C ALA A 48 7.43 10.01 11.40
N VAL A 49 6.19 10.52 11.40
CA VAL A 49 5.51 10.93 10.17
C VAL A 49 6.05 12.30 9.76
N GLN A 50 6.55 12.43 8.54
CA GLN A 50 6.83 13.70 7.88
C GLN A 50 6.19 13.68 6.48
N PRO A 51 6.24 14.79 5.71
CA PRO A 51 5.52 14.90 4.44
C PRO A 51 5.82 13.81 3.40
N TRP A 52 6.98 13.17 3.46
CA TRP A 52 7.40 12.14 2.51
C TRP A 52 7.10 10.68 2.93
N THR A 53 6.48 10.44 4.08
CA THR A 53 6.44 9.10 4.71
C THR A 53 5.50 8.20 3.93
N ALA A 54 4.31 8.72 3.64
CA ALA A 54 3.30 8.04 2.85
C ALA A 54 3.89 7.60 1.51
N ARG A 55 4.47 8.54 0.75
CA ARG A 55 5.14 8.28 -0.53
C ARG A 55 6.26 7.25 -0.45
N LEU A 56 7.12 7.32 0.56
CA LEU A 56 8.22 6.36 0.74
C LEU A 56 7.71 4.93 1.01
N ARG A 57 6.74 4.80 1.91
CA ARG A 57 6.15 3.49 2.26
C ARG A 57 5.32 2.93 1.11
N TYR A 58 4.57 3.78 0.42
CA TYR A 58 3.83 3.44 -0.79
C TYR A 58 4.76 2.89 -1.88
N ALA A 59 5.82 3.62 -2.23
CA ALA A 59 6.76 3.17 -3.26
C ALA A 59 7.42 1.83 -2.90
N TYR A 60 7.67 1.58 -1.61
CA TYR A 60 8.19 0.31 -1.14
C TYR A 60 7.16 -0.82 -1.27
N ALA A 61 5.91 -0.58 -0.86
CA ALA A 61 4.80 -1.51 -1.00
C ALA A 61 4.56 -1.88 -2.48
N ASP A 62 4.56 -0.90 -3.36
CA ASP A 62 4.36 -1.07 -4.80
C ASP A 62 5.52 -1.83 -5.46
N ALA A 63 6.77 -1.56 -5.04
CA ALA A 63 7.92 -2.34 -5.49
C ALA A 63 7.87 -3.80 -5.02
N LEU A 64 7.42 -4.05 -3.78
CA LEU A 64 7.20 -5.41 -3.26
C LEU A 64 6.10 -6.13 -4.03
N LEU A 65 4.98 -5.44 -4.32
CA LEU A 65 3.86 -5.99 -5.07
C LEU A 65 4.30 -6.39 -6.48
N ALA A 66 5.02 -5.51 -7.17
CA ALA A 66 5.57 -5.79 -8.49
C ALA A 66 6.50 -7.01 -8.48
N ALA A 67 7.22 -7.25 -7.38
CA ALA A 67 8.09 -8.42 -7.19
C ALA A 67 7.32 -9.69 -6.76
N GLY A 68 5.98 -9.66 -6.71
CA GLY A 68 5.14 -10.78 -6.30
C GLY A 68 5.09 -11.02 -4.78
N ARG A 69 5.64 -10.11 -3.98
CA ARG A 69 5.68 -10.22 -2.50
C ARG A 69 4.42 -9.61 -1.88
N GLN A 70 3.26 -10.14 -2.27
CA GLN A 70 1.93 -9.57 -1.93
C GLN A 70 1.70 -9.39 -0.42
N GLY A 71 2.06 -10.38 0.40
CA GLY A 71 1.86 -10.30 1.86
C GLY A 71 2.61 -9.12 2.49
N GLU A 72 3.87 -8.92 2.10
CA GLU A 72 4.65 -7.78 2.57
C GLU A 72 4.15 -6.46 1.96
N ALA A 73 3.78 -6.46 0.69
CA ALA A 73 3.24 -5.27 0.03
C ALA A 73 2.00 -4.76 0.79
N ARG A 74 1.08 -5.66 1.14
CA ARG A 74 -0.11 -5.36 1.94
C ARG A 74 0.24 -4.69 3.27
N GLU A 75 1.18 -5.25 4.03
CA GLU A 75 1.62 -4.64 5.30
C GLU A 75 2.17 -3.22 5.12
N TRP A 76 2.91 -2.99 4.04
CA TRP A 76 3.48 -1.68 3.75
C TRP A 76 2.47 -0.68 3.19
N PHE A 77 1.47 -1.13 2.44
CA PHE A 77 0.33 -0.29 2.05
C PHE A 77 -0.46 0.16 3.29
N ALA A 78 -0.73 -0.75 4.24
CA ALA A 78 -1.38 -0.36 5.50
C ALA A 78 -0.58 0.72 6.26
N LYS A 79 0.75 0.58 6.35
CA LYS A 79 1.62 1.61 6.96
C LYS A 79 1.69 2.91 6.15
N ALA A 80 1.44 2.86 4.84
CA ALA A 80 1.34 4.04 4.00
C ALA A 80 0.03 4.78 4.29
N VAL A 81 -1.10 4.06 4.33
CA VAL A 81 -2.42 4.61 4.73
C VAL A 81 -2.35 5.28 6.10
N GLU A 82 -1.73 4.65 7.10
CA GLU A 82 -1.55 5.24 8.43
C GLU A 82 -0.77 6.57 8.43
N ALA A 83 0.17 6.72 7.49
CA ALA A 83 0.98 7.93 7.36
C ALA A 83 0.32 9.01 6.49
N ASP A 84 -0.60 8.63 5.61
CA ASP A 84 -1.17 9.47 4.56
C ASP A 84 -2.39 10.27 5.04
N LYS A 85 -2.15 11.19 5.97
CA LYS A 85 -3.22 11.96 6.62
C LYS A 85 -3.93 12.94 5.69
N ASP A 86 -3.29 13.30 4.58
CA ASP A 86 -3.76 14.25 3.58
C ASP A 86 -4.28 13.58 2.30
N GLY A 87 -4.28 12.23 2.24
CA GLY A 87 -4.76 11.49 1.07
C GLY A 87 -3.91 11.75 -0.17
N SER A 88 -2.60 11.88 0.01
CA SER A 88 -1.63 12.14 -1.06
C SER A 88 -1.33 10.91 -1.93
N THR A 89 -1.77 9.72 -1.49
CA THR A 89 -1.59 8.43 -2.17
C THR A 89 -2.92 7.68 -2.26
N ASP A 90 -3.01 6.76 -3.22
CA ASP A 90 -4.11 5.80 -3.36
C ASP A 90 -3.88 4.53 -2.52
N ALA A 91 -3.06 4.60 -1.46
CA ALA A 91 -2.66 3.43 -0.67
C ALA A 91 -3.86 2.65 -0.08
N SER A 92 -4.96 3.35 0.25
CA SER A 92 -6.19 2.74 0.76
C SER A 92 -6.84 1.83 -0.28
N ASP A 93 -6.87 2.31 -1.52
CA ASP A 93 -7.57 1.66 -2.62
C ASP A 93 -6.75 0.44 -3.06
N ARG A 94 -5.42 0.61 -3.16
CA ARG A 94 -4.48 -0.49 -3.41
C ARG A 94 -4.53 -1.56 -2.33
N LEU A 95 -4.71 -1.18 -1.06
CA LEU A 95 -4.87 -2.13 0.04
C LEU A 95 -6.20 -2.90 -0.09
N ALA A 96 -7.29 -2.20 -0.40
CA ALA A 96 -8.61 -2.81 -0.62
C ALA A 96 -8.61 -3.80 -1.79
N GLU A 97 -7.97 -3.47 -2.91
CA GLU A 97 -7.77 -4.38 -4.05
C GLU A 97 -7.05 -5.67 -3.63
N LEU A 98 -5.98 -5.55 -2.82
CA LEU A 98 -5.25 -6.71 -2.28
C LEU A 98 -6.08 -7.53 -1.29
N ASP A 99 -7.11 -6.92 -0.72
CA ASP A 99 -8.14 -7.53 0.12
C ASP A 99 -9.28 -8.17 -0.68
N GLY A 100 -9.29 -8.02 -2.01
CA GLY A 100 -10.38 -8.48 -2.87
C GLY A 100 -11.63 -7.59 -2.81
N VAL A 101 -11.50 -6.34 -2.35
CA VAL A 101 -12.55 -5.34 -2.35
C VAL A 101 -12.33 -4.40 -3.53
N GLU A 102 -13.27 -4.41 -4.48
CA GLU A 102 -13.25 -3.49 -5.62
C GLU A 102 -14.18 -2.30 -5.37
N PHE A 103 -13.66 -1.09 -5.56
CA PHE A 103 -14.47 0.13 -5.52
C PHE A 103 -15.03 0.41 -6.91
N VAL A 104 -16.34 0.24 -7.06
CA VAL A 104 -17.07 0.66 -8.26
C VAL A 104 -17.44 2.14 -8.15
N ASP A 105 -17.25 2.90 -9.24
CA ASP A 105 -17.72 4.29 -9.28
C ASP A 105 -19.24 4.28 -9.24
N ALA A 106 -19.84 4.87 -8.21
CA ALA A 106 -21.28 4.93 -8.03
C ALA A 106 -21.99 5.73 -9.14
N LEU A 107 -21.25 6.45 -9.98
CA LEU A 107 -21.75 7.16 -11.15
C LEU A 107 -21.79 6.31 -12.43
N ASP A 108 -21.22 5.11 -12.42
CA ASP A 108 -21.34 4.15 -13.52
C ASP A 108 -22.55 3.23 -13.28
N GLU A 109 -23.75 3.78 -13.48
CA GLU A 109 -25.04 3.11 -13.25
C GLU A 109 -25.32 1.93 -14.22
N ASN A 110 -24.31 1.37 -14.90
CA ASN A 110 -24.49 0.35 -15.96
C ASN A 110 -23.84 -1.02 -15.69
N GLU A 111 -23.10 -1.23 -14.60
CA GLU A 111 -22.61 -2.57 -14.21
C GLU A 111 -23.08 -2.92 -12.79
N GLY A 112 -24.38 -3.15 -12.65
CA GLY A 112 -24.90 -3.90 -11.52
C GLY A 112 -24.86 -5.39 -11.82
N GLU A 113 -23.92 -6.14 -11.23
CA GLU A 113 -23.98 -7.61 -11.17
C GLU A 113 -23.36 -8.14 -9.85
N ASP A 114 -24.28 -8.52 -8.94
CA ASP A 114 -24.23 -9.52 -7.87
C ASP A 114 -23.02 -9.66 -6.92
N VAL A 115 -23.07 -8.95 -5.78
CA VAL A 115 -22.43 -9.41 -4.54
C VAL A 115 -23.38 -10.33 -3.75
N SER A 116 -23.47 -11.60 -4.15
CA SER A 116 -24.12 -12.64 -3.34
C SER A 116 -23.23 -13.00 -2.13
N GLY A 117 -23.27 -12.16 -1.10
CA GLY A 117 -22.73 -12.47 0.23
C GLY A 117 -23.69 -13.39 0.97
N GLU A 118 -23.46 -14.70 0.88
CA GLU A 118 -24.23 -15.71 1.63
C GLU A 118 -23.83 -15.68 3.12
N GLU A 119 -24.41 -14.78 3.90
CA GLU A 119 -24.26 -14.76 5.36
C GLU A 119 -25.13 -15.86 5.98
N GLN A 120 -24.53 -17.03 6.17
CA GLN A 120 -25.16 -18.16 6.86
C GLN A 120 -25.27 -17.86 8.36
N ALA A 121 -26.41 -17.32 8.79
CA ALA A 121 -26.78 -17.26 10.20
C ALA A 121 -27.04 -18.68 10.73
N PRO A 122 -26.51 -19.09 11.90
CA PRO A 122 -26.87 -20.37 12.49
C PRO A 122 -28.30 -20.31 13.03
N ALA A 123 -29.16 -21.15 12.47
CA ALA A 123 -30.52 -21.41 12.96
C ALA A 123 -30.49 -21.95 14.39
N GLY A 124 -31.10 -21.23 15.33
CA GLY A 124 -31.51 -21.80 16.60
C GLY A 124 -32.81 -22.60 16.41
N PRO A 125 -32.93 -23.85 16.89
CA PRO A 125 -34.22 -24.52 16.94
C PRO A 125 -34.95 -24.15 18.22
N GLY A 126 -36.19 -23.70 18.07
CA GLY A 126 -37.13 -23.47 19.15
C GLY A 126 -37.89 -24.74 19.58
N GLU A 127 -38.64 -24.54 20.65
CA GLU A 127 -39.84 -25.27 21.10
C GLU A 127 -39.71 -26.73 21.58
N GLY A 128 -39.92 -26.93 22.88
CA GLY A 128 -40.43 -28.16 23.50
C GLY A 128 -41.27 -27.75 24.70
N ASP A 129 -42.58 -27.64 24.55
CA ASP A 129 -43.59 -28.68 24.76
C ASP A 129 -44.27 -28.50 26.13
N LYS A 130 -45.58 -28.32 26.07
CA LYS A 130 -46.49 -28.24 27.21
C LYS A 130 -46.65 -29.65 27.80
N GLU A 131 -46.48 -29.77 29.12
CA GLU A 131 -47.47 -30.37 30.05
C GLU A 131 -47.09 -30.12 31.51
#